data_AF-A0A1E2WV71-F1
#
_entry.id   AF-A0A1E2WV71-F1
#
_cell.length_a   1.000
_cell.length_b   1.000
_cell.length_c   1.000
_cell.angle_alpha   90.00
_cell.angle_beta   90.00
_cell.angle_gamma   90.00
#
_symmetry.space_group_name_H-M   'P 1'
#
loop_
_entity.id
_entity.type
_entity.pdbx_description
1 polymer ?
#
loop_
_entity_poly.entity_id
_entity_poly.type
_entity_poly.pdbx_seq_one_letter_code
_entity_poly.pdbx_strand_id
1 'polypeptide(L)'
;MNQQQSLFDVEETIRNSKSQKASEILTPSTRKMLQLLTSQGINKAVTASLLDLAGASREIVQYIVGPIVTQQNGWQQSIPSWVGKAIAVDRLDAALQEIDKGEVGKLASSSEVVALMMPIAFEVPLSSEWTDVYLWASYDALVRHRPFENFKYDKLWDKIGTTPIQYDKIRSDYETLAADIRSRIVKHAVKEGWGKRSSNKNKHPVTATSTESNTKMEQLSLFS
;
A
#
# COMPACT_ATOMS: atom_id res chain seq x y z
N MET A 1 -24.73 32.98 -25.05
CA MET A 1 -24.53 31.52 -25.15
C MET A 1 -23.99 31.04 -23.81
N ASN A 2 -24.88 30.58 -22.91
CA ASN A 2 -24.45 29.98 -21.63
C ASN A 2 -24.03 28.55 -21.92
N GLN A 3 -22.73 28.28 -21.84
CA GLN A 3 -22.23 26.90 -21.80
C GLN A 3 -22.75 26.27 -20.51
N GLN A 4 -23.73 25.37 -20.63
CA GLN A 4 -24.08 24.45 -19.56
C GLN A 4 -22.86 23.53 -19.36
N GLN A 5 -21.98 23.89 -18.44
CA GLN A 5 -20.95 22.96 -17.98
C GLN A 5 -21.66 21.77 -17.35
N SER A 6 -21.38 20.58 -17.87
CA SER A 6 -21.94 19.34 -17.32
C SER A 6 -21.44 19.16 -15.89
N LEU A 7 -22.25 18.59 -14.99
CA LEU A 7 -21.83 18.27 -13.62
C LEU A 7 -20.54 17.42 -13.59
N PHE A 8 -20.34 16.57 -14.60
CA PHE A 8 -19.13 15.79 -14.79
C PHE A 8 -17.90 16.66 -15.09
N ASP A 9 -18.03 17.70 -15.91
CA ASP A 9 -16.94 18.61 -16.25
C ASP A 9 -16.44 19.38 -15.03
N VAL A 10 -17.37 19.74 -14.13
CA VAL A 10 -17.07 20.46 -12.88
C VAL A 10 -16.33 19.56 -11.87
N GLU A 11 -16.76 18.31 -11.71
CA GLU A 11 -16.06 17.36 -10.83
C GLU A 11 -14.65 17.06 -11.33
N GLU A 12 -14.48 16.93 -12.64
CA GLU A 12 -13.19 16.67 -13.27
C GLU A 12 -12.25 17.88 -13.13
N THR A 13 -12.72 19.12 -13.33
CA THR A 13 -11.92 20.33 -13.08
C THR A 13 -11.53 20.48 -11.61
N ILE A 14 -12.41 20.15 -10.67
CA ILE A 14 -12.09 20.18 -9.24
C ILE A 14 -11.04 19.11 -8.90
N ARG A 15 -11.12 17.91 -9.49
CA ARG A 15 -10.12 16.86 -9.30
C ARG A 15 -8.75 17.28 -9.85
N ASN A 16 -8.73 17.82 -11.06
CA ASN A 16 -7.49 18.27 -11.72
C ASN A 16 -6.82 19.40 -10.94
N SER A 17 -7.58 20.38 -10.45
CA SER A 17 -7.04 21.47 -9.62
C SER A 17 -6.47 20.99 -8.27
N LYS A 18 -7.04 19.95 -7.67
CA LYS A 18 -6.49 19.34 -6.44
C LYS A 18 -5.21 18.55 -6.69
N SER A 19 -5.17 17.75 -7.76
CA SER A 19 -3.96 17.02 -8.16
C SER A 19 -2.82 18.00 -8.48
N GLN A 20 -3.11 19.10 -9.19
CA GLN A 20 -2.13 20.16 -9.44
C GLN A 20 -1.60 20.78 -8.14
N LYS A 21 -2.46 21.17 -7.20
CA LYS A 21 -2.03 21.67 -5.89
C LYS A 21 -1.20 20.65 -5.09
N ALA A 22 -1.57 19.37 -5.12
CA ALA A 22 -0.81 18.32 -4.46
C ALA A 22 0.59 18.15 -5.07
N SER A 23 0.70 18.23 -6.40
CA SER A 23 1.98 18.16 -7.09
C SER A 23 2.89 19.36 -6.78
N GLU A 24 2.32 20.55 -6.58
CA GLU A 24 3.05 21.76 -6.20
C GLU A 24 3.59 21.70 -4.76
N ILE A 25 2.80 21.16 -3.81
CA ILE A 25 3.21 21.00 -2.41
C ILE A 25 4.24 19.86 -2.26
N LEU A 26 4.04 18.77 -2.99
CA LEU A 26 4.92 17.61 -2.98
C LEU A 26 6.08 17.79 -3.96
N THR A 27 6.95 18.76 -3.69
CA THR A 27 8.22 18.95 -4.42
C THR A 27 9.11 17.68 -4.38
N PRO A 28 10.09 17.53 -5.29
CA PRO A 28 11.00 16.37 -5.27
C PRO A 28 11.76 16.20 -3.95
N SER A 29 12.13 17.30 -3.29
CA SER A 29 12.83 17.27 -2.00
C SER A 29 11.93 16.80 -0.87
N THR A 30 10.69 17.28 -0.81
CA THR A 30 9.71 16.84 0.20
C THR A 30 9.31 15.38 0.00
N ARG A 31 9.23 14.90 -1.25
CA ARG A 31 9.00 13.47 -1.54
C ARG A 31 10.13 12.60 -1.03
N LYS A 32 11.40 12.96 -1.34
CA LYS A 32 12.57 12.23 -0.83
C LYS A 32 12.62 12.23 0.69
N MET A 33 12.28 13.36 1.31
CA MET A 33 12.17 13.43 2.78
C MET A 33 11.08 12.50 3.30
N LEU A 34 9.88 12.50 2.72
CA LEU A 34 8.79 11.59 3.11
C LEU A 34 9.15 10.11 2.92
N GLN A 35 9.84 9.77 1.82
CA GLN A 35 10.34 8.41 1.57
C GLN A 35 11.36 7.99 2.63
N LEU A 36 12.35 8.86 2.90
CA LEU A 36 13.36 8.60 3.94
C LEU A 36 12.68 8.39 5.29
N LEU A 37 11.80 9.30 5.69
CA LEU A 37 11.06 9.21 6.94
C LEU A 37 10.22 7.93 7.03
N THR A 38 9.52 7.56 5.94
CA THR A 38 8.73 6.33 5.88
C THR A 38 9.61 5.09 6.01
N SER A 39 10.78 5.07 5.37
CA SER A 39 11.76 3.97 5.50
C SER A 39 12.30 3.82 6.94
N GLN A 40 12.35 4.93 7.69
CA GLN A 40 12.75 4.95 9.11
C GLN A 40 11.59 4.59 10.05
N GLY A 41 10.42 4.24 9.52
CA GLY A 41 9.28 3.79 10.31
C GLY A 41 8.43 4.93 10.87
N ILE A 42 8.34 6.07 10.18
CA ILE A 42 7.31 7.07 10.51
C ILE A 42 5.92 6.43 10.54
N ASN A 43 5.10 6.89 11.48
CA ASN A 43 3.73 6.45 11.65
C ASN A 43 2.92 6.74 10.36
N LYS A 44 2.33 5.68 9.79
CA LYS A 44 1.47 5.75 8.59
C LYS A 44 0.34 6.79 8.68
N ALA A 45 -0.18 7.07 9.88
CA ALA A 45 -1.18 8.11 10.08
C ALA A 45 -0.62 9.51 9.81
N VAL A 46 0.63 9.78 10.19
CA VAL A 46 1.30 11.05 9.90
C VAL A 46 1.50 11.21 8.39
N THR A 47 2.00 10.18 7.71
CA THR A 47 2.14 10.19 6.25
C THR A 47 0.80 10.42 5.55
N ALA A 48 -0.25 9.71 5.99
CA ALA A 48 -1.60 9.87 5.47
C ALA A 48 -2.15 11.29 5.67
N SER A 49 -1.98 11.88 6.85
CA SER A 49 -2.39 13.26 7.13
C SER A 49 -1.63 14.28 6.29
N LEU A 50 -0.32 14.10 6.07
CA LEU A 50 0.46 14.99 5.21
C LEU A 50 0.01 14.92 3.75
N LEU A 51 -0.32 13.72 3.26
CA LEU A 51 -0.88 13.54 1.91
C LEU A 51 -2.29 14.14 1.78
N ASP A 52 -3.14 13.97 2.80
CA ASP A 52 -4.48 14.58 2.83
C ASP A 52 -4.39 16.12 2.81
N LEU A 53 -3.48 16.70 3.60
CA LEU A 53 -3.21 18.14 3.61
C LEU A 53 -2.65 18.63 2.27
N ALA A 54 -1.82 17.83 1.60
CA ALA A 54 -1.36 18.13 0.25
C ALA A 54 -2.50 18.04 -0.79
N GLY A 55 -3.66 17.46 -0.45
CA GLY A 55 -4.80 17.35 -1.35
C GLY A 55 -4.86 16.03 -2.13
N ALA A 56 -4.17 14.99 -1.65
CA ALA A 56 -4.31 13.64 -2.18
C ALA A 56 -5.77 13.16 -2.10
N SER A 57 -6.16 12.24 -2.98
CA SER A 57 -7.51 11.69 -2.95
C SER A 57 -7.72 10.86 -1.67
N ARG A 58 -9.00 10.74 -1.28
CA ARG A 58 -9.39 9.97 -0.10
C ARG A 58 -8.91 8.52 -0.19
N GLU A 59 -9.00 7.93 -1.37
CA GLU A 59 -8.64 6.55 -1.65
C GLU A 59 -7.14 6.31 -1.47
N ILE A 60 -6.32 7.28 -1.87
CA ILE A 60 -4.86 7.26 -1.67
C ILE A 60 -4.53 7.31 -0.17
N VAL A 61 -5.16 8.24 0.57
CA VAL A 61 -4.99 8.36 2.02
C VAL A 61 -5.40 7.07 2.74
N GLN A 62 -6.50 6.45 2.30
CA GLN A 62 -6.99 5.17 2.83
C GLN A 62 -6.04 4.02 2.55
N TYR A 63 -5.44 3.97 1.37
CA TYR A 63 -4.45 2.96 1.02
C TYR A 63 -3.21 3.06 1.90
N ILE A 64 -2.72 4.27 2.18
CA ILE A 64 -1.56 4.52 3.05
C ILE A 64 -1.84 4.06 4.48
N VAL A 65 -2.98 4.44 5.06
CA VAL A 65 -3.27 4.18 6.48
C VAL A 65 -3.80 2.78 6.77
N GLY A 66 -4.34 2.08 5.76
CA GLY A 66 -4.92 0.76 5.92
C GLY A 66 -3.94 -0.27 6.51
N PRO A 67 -4.44 -1.37 7.09
CA PRO A 67 -3.59 -2.40 7.67
C PRO A 67 -2.78 -3.12 6.59
N ILE A 68 -1.70 -3.80 6.97
CA ILE A 68 -1.06 -4.79 6.10
C ILE A 68 -1.95 -6.04 6.13
N VAL A 69 -2.37 -6.51 4.95
CA VAL A 69 -3.18 -7.72 4.83
C VAL A 69 -2.25 -8.93 4.83
N THR A 70 -2.51 -9.86 5.73
CA THR A 70 -1.76 -11.11 5.91
C THR A 70 -2.72 -12.22 6.27
N GLN A 71 -2.31 -13.46 5.97
CA GLN A 71 -3.02 -14.62 6.49
C GLN A 71 -2.86 -14.68 8.01
N GLN A 72 -3.96 -14.90 8.73
CA GLN A 72 -3.96 -15.05 10.18
C GLN A 72 -3.74 -16.52 10.55
N ASN A 73 -2.50 -16.96 10.50
CA ASN A 73 -2.09 -18.30 10.90
C ASN A 73 -0.85 -18.22 11.81
N GLY A 74 -0.38 -19.37 12.31
CA GLY A 74 0.80 -19.45 13.17
C GLY A 74 2.11 -18.96 12.54
N TRP A 75 2.13 -18.73 11.22
CA TRP A 75 3.32 -18.38 10.45
C TRP A 75 3.48 -16.88 10.19
N GLN A 76 2.57 -16.04 10.65
CA GLN A 76 2.66 -14.59 10.46
C GLN A 76 3.98 -13.99 10.97
N GLN A 77 4.50 -14.52 12.09
CA GLN A 77 5.78 -14.07 12.67
C GLN A 77 7.01 -14.41 11.80
N SER A 78 6.81 -15.22 10.76
CA SER A 78 7.86 -15.61 9.83
C SER A 78 8.06 -14.59 8.72
N ILE A 79 7.14 -13.62 8.58
CA ILE A 79 7.31 -12.51 7.64
C ILE A 79 8.53 -11.68 8.09
N PRO A 80 9.56 -11.52 7.26
CA PRO A 80 10.73 -10.75 7.62
C PRO A 80 10.37 -9.30 7.96
N SER A 81 11.01 -8.75 8.99
CA SER A 81 10.73 -7.39 9.48
C SER A 81 10.94 -6.30 8.43
N TRP A 82 11.81 -6.54 7.43
CA TRP A 82 12.03 -5.61 6.32
C TRP A 82 10.79 -5.48 5.40
N VAL A 83 9.95 -6.51 5.29
CA VAL A 83 8.77 -6.51 4.40
C VAL A 83 7.78 -5.42 4.82
N GLY A 84 7.57 -5.24 6.13
CA GLY A 84 6.69 -4.16 6.62
C GLY A 84 7.19 -2.76 6.22
N LYS A 85 8.50 -2.54 6.26
CA LYS A 85 9.12 -1.27 5.81
C LYS A 85 9.01 -1.11 4.29
N ALA A 86 9.26 -2.19 3.55
CA ALA A 86 9.12 -2.23 2.11
C ALA A 86 7.69 -1.88 1.66
N ILE A 87 6.68 -2.42 2.33
CA ILE A 87 5.27 -2.09 2.06
C ILE A 87 5.00 -0.60 2.29
N ALA A 88 5.49 -0.02 3.38
CA ALA A 88 5.29 1.39 3.67
C ALA A 88 5.88 2.29 2.57
N VAL A 89 7.10 1.97 2.11
CA VAL A 89 7.76 2.67 1.01
C VAL A 89 7.02 2.47 -0.32
N ASP A 90 6.67 1.23 -0.67
CA ASP A 90 5.94 0.92 -1.90
C ASP A 90 4.59 1.65 -1.99
N ARG A 91 3.84 1.69 -0.89
CA ARG A 91 2.55 2.39 -0.84
C ARG A 91 2.72 3.89 -1.04
N LEU A 92 3.75 4.49 -0.44
CA LEU A 92 4.05 5.91 -0.63
C LEU A 92 4.47 6.19 -2.09
N ASP A 93 5.31 5.35 -2.67
CA ASP A 93 5.75 5.50 -4.07
C ASP A 93 4.58 5.38 -5.03
N ALA A 94 3.69 4.40 -4.82
CA ALA A 94 2.46 4.26 -5.58
C ALA A 94 1.57 5.49 -5.41
N ALA A 95 1.36 5.98 -4.18
CA ALA A 95 0.58 7.17 -3.90
C ALA A 95 1.11 8.42 -4.62
N LEU A 96 2.44 8.63 -4.61
CA LEU A 96 3.05 9.76 -5.29
C LEU A 96 2.88 9.68 -6.81
N GLN A 97 3.06 8.50 -7.41
CA GLN A 97 2.81 8.29 -8.83
C GLN A 97 1.34 8.48 -9.23
N GLU A 98 0.43 8.03 -8.37
CA GLU A 98 -1.02 8.19 -8.54
C GLU A 98 -1.43 9.67 -8.49
N ILE A 99 -0.87 10.44 -7.54
CA ILE A 99 -1.09 11.89 -7.45
C ILE A 99 -0.62 12.59 -8.72
N ASP A 100 0.57 12.24 -9.24
CA ASP A 100 1.13 12.83 -10.46
C ASP A 100 0.27 12.55 -11.70
N LYS A 101 -0.30 11.34 -11.78
CA LYS A 101 -1.18 10.94 -12.87
C LYS A 101 -2.61 11.45 -12.72
N GLY A 102 -2.99 11.93 -11.53
CA GLY A 102 -4.38 12.27 -11.20
C GLY A 102 -5.31 11.06 -11.14
N GLU A 103 -4.76 9.86 -10.96
CA GLU A 103 -5.48 8.59 -10.99
C GLU A 103 -5.38 7.87 -9.64
N VAL A 104 -6.31 6.96 -9.36
CA VAL A 104 -6.25 6.08 -8.18
C VAL A 104 -5.81 4.70 -8.63
N GLY A 105 -4.73 4.20 -8.04
CA GLY A 105 -4.21 2.88 -8.35
C GLY A 105 -5.13 1.78 -7.87
N LYS A 106 -5.09 0.64 -8.58
CA LYS A 106 -5.96 -0.51 -8.31
C LYS A 106 -5.22 -1.69 -7.67
N LEU A 107 -3.90 -1.72 -7.79
CA LEU A 107 -3.09 -2.86 -7.39
C LEU A 107 -2.32 -2.56 -6.10
N ALA A 108 -2.18 -3.58 -5.27
CA ALA A 108 -1.22 -3.62 -4.17
C ALA A 108 0.20 -3.88 -4.70
N SER A 109 1.21 -3.58 -3.89
CA SER A 109 2.60 -3.84 -4.26
C SER A 109 2.97 -5.32 -4.13
N SER A 110 4.06 -5.73 -4.79
CA SER A 110 4.60 -7.08 -4.67
C SER A 110 5.01 -7.42 -3.24
N SER A 111 5.48 -6.43 -2.45
CA SER A 111 5.77 -6.63 -1.03
C SER A 111 4.51 -7.00 -0.22
N GLU A 112 3.33 -6.47 -0.58
CA GLU A 112 2.06 -6.87 0.06
C GLU A 112 1.63 -8.28 -0.35
N VAL A 113 1.85 -8.64 -1.61
CA VAL A 113 1.63 -10.01 -2.10
C VAL A 113 2.50 -10.99 -1.32
N VAL A 114 3.78 -10.66 -1.11
CA VAL A 114 4.71 -11.48 -0.30
C VAL A 114 4.21 -11.60 1.14
N ALA A 115 3.79 -10.50 1.77
CA ALA A 115 3.29 -10.52 3.15
C ALA A 115 2.03 -11.40 3.30
N LEU A 116 1.16 -11.44 2.28
CA LEU A 116 0.00 -12.32 2.29
C LEU A 116 0.36 -13.78 2.02
N MET A 117 1.17 -14.04 1.00
CA MET A 117 1.41 -15.41 0.49
C MET A 117 2.43 -16.19 1.33
N MET A 118 3.42 -15.53 1.95
CA MET A 118 4.48 -16.23 2.68
C MET A 118 3.95 -17.08 3.84
N PRO A 119 3.06 -16.58 4.72
CA PRO A 119 2.49 -17.43 5.76
C PRO A 119 1.61 -18.56 5.21
N ILE A 120 0.95 -18.36 4.07
CA ILE A 120 0.13 -19.39 3.40
C ILE A 120 1.05 -20.53 2.91
N ALA A 121 2.16 -20.18 2.27
CA ALA A 121 3.13 -21.14 1.75
C ALA A 121 3.80 -22.02 2.83
N PHE A 122 3.87 -21.54 4.07
CA PHE A 122 4.36 -22.33 5.21
C PHE A 122 3.28 -23.19 5.87
N GLU A 123 2.01 -22.86 5.68
CA GLU A 123 0.90 -23.66 6.18
C GLU A 123 0.55 -24.81 5.25
N VAL A 124 0.49 -24.54 3.94
CA VAL A 124 0.13 -25.50 2.91
C VAL A 124 0.99 -25.33 1.65
N PRO A 125 1.28 -26.42 0.92
CA PRO A 125 1.92 -26.32 -0.40
C PRO A 125 1.06 -25.49 -1.35
N LEU A 126 1.67 -24.50 -2.01
CA LEU A 126 1.02 -23.74 -3.07
C LEU A 126 0.88 -24.59 -4.34
N SER A 127 -0.17 -24.33 -5.13
CA SER A 127 -0.23 -24.87 -6.50
C SER A 127 0.89 -24.26 -7.37
N SER A 128 1.13 -24.83 -8.54
CA SER A 128 2.20 -24.35 -9.44
C SER A 128 1.99 -22.90 -9.84
N GLU A 129 0.75 -22.50 -10.14
CA GLU A 129 0.38 -21.16 -10.57
C GLU A 129 0.67 -20.13 -9.47
N TRP A 130 0.24 -20.43 -8.23
CA TRP A 130 0.47 -19.54 -7.09
C TRP A 130 1.93 -19.55 -6.62
N THR A 131 2.65 -20.66 -6.84
CA THR A 131 4.10 -20.69 -6.62
C THR A 131 4.80 -19.68 -7.52
N ASP A 132 4.38 -19.60 -8.79
CA ASP A 132 4.99 -18.67 -9.74
C ASP A 132 4.71 -17.21 -9.36
N VAL A 133 3.48 -16.89 -8.95
CA VAL A 133 3.10 -15.57 -8.43
C VAL A 133 3.95 -15.20 -7.20
N TYR A 134 4.07 -16.12 -6.25
CA TYR A 134 4.83 -15.89 -5.02
C TYR A 134 6.33 -15.67 -5.29
N LEU A 135 6.94 -16.50 -6.13
CA LEU A 135 8.35 -16.39 -6.49
C LEU A 135 8.65 -15.08 -7.23
N TRP A 136 7.80 -14.70 -8.19
CA TRP A 136 7.95 -13.43 -8.89
C TRP A 136 7.80 -12.23 -7.96
N ALA A 137 6.76 -12.20 -7.11
CA ALA A 137 6.54 -11.10 -6.18
C ALA A 137 7.68 -10.99 -5.16
N SER A 138 8.18 -12.13 -4.67
CA SER A 138 9.34 -12.19 -3.77
C SER A 138 10.60 -11.64 -4.44
N TYR A 139 10.87 -12.05 -5.67
CA TYR A 139 12.00 -11.54 -6.46
C TYR A 139 11.90 -10.02 -6.66
N ASP A 140 10.74 -9.53 -7.12
CA ASP A 140 10.52 -8.11 -7.39
C ASP A 140 10.69 -7.25 -6.12
N ALA A 141 10.12 -7.68 -4.99
CA ALA A 141 10.28 -7.00 -3.71
C ALA A 141 11.74 -7.00 -3.22
N LEU A 142 12.44 -8.14 -3.33
CA LEU A 142 13.84 -8.28 -2.94
C LEU A 142 14.77 -7.39 -3.77
N VAL A 143 14.60 -7.36 -5.09
CA VAL A 143 15.41 -6.56 -6.00
C VAL A 143 15.17 -5.06 -5.80
N ARG A 144 13.92 -4.67 -5.53
CA ARG A 144 13.53 -3.27 -5.29
C ARG A 144 14.11 -2.74 -3.97
N HIS A 145 13.93 -3.49 -2.89
CA HIS A 145 14.25 -3.00 -1.54
C HIS A 145 15.65 -3.36 -1.05
N ARG A 146 16.29 -4.36 -1.68
CA ARG A 146 17.64 -4.84 -1.37
C ARG A 146 17.96 -4.91 0.13
N PRO A 147 17.16 -5.65 0.93
CA PRO A 147 17.25 -5.63 2.39
C PRO A 147 18.54 -6.28 2.96
N PHE A 148 19.31 -6.98 2.14
CA PHE A 148 20.51 -7.71 2.56
C PHE A 148 21.75 -7.12 1.91
N GLU A 149 22.60 -6.52 2.73
CA GLU A 149 23.91 -6.04 2.28
C GLU A 149 24.75 -7.22 1.75
N ASN A 150 25.47 -6.99 0.64
CA ASN A 150 26.32 -7.98 -0.04
C ASN A 150 25.59 -9.16 -0.68
N PHE A 151 24.26 -9.17 -0.74
CA PHE A 151 23.52 -10.19 -1.49
C PHE A 151 23.52 -9.87 -3.00
N LYS A 152 23.84 -10.89 -3.82
CA LYS A 152 23.84 -10.79 -5.29
C LYS A 152 22.46 -11.18 -5.84
N TYR A 153 21.59 -10.18 -5.97
CA TYR A 153 20.21 -10.35 -6.42
C TYR A 153 20.08 -10.84 -7.87
N ASP A 154 21.08 -10.53 -8.71
CA ASP A 154 21.22 -11.03 -10.09
C ASP A 154 21.31 -12.55 -10.17
N LYS A 155 21.84 -13.20 -9.13
CA LYS A 155 21.98 -14.66 -9.05
C LYS A 155 20.89 -15.34 -8.23
N LEU A 156 19.81 -14.62 -7.90
CA LEU A 156 18.75 -15.14 -7.04
C LEU A 156 18.05 -16.35 -7.69
N TRP A 157 17.72 -16.27 -8.98
CA TRP A 157 17.10 -17.37 -9.72
C TRP A 157 17.98 -18.62 -9.78
N ASP A 158 19.29 -18.46 -10.02
CA ASP A 158 20.26 -19.56 -10.00
C ASP A 158 20.29 -20.27 -8.64
N LYS A 159 20.22 -19.50 -7.54
CA LYS A 159 20.20 -20.05 -6.19
C LYS A 159 18.91 -20.79 -5.85
N ILE A 160 17.78 -20.31 -6.35
CA ILE A 160 16.48 -20.97 -6.17
C ILE A 160 16.42 -22.26 -7.02
N GLY A 161 17.23 -22.35 -8.09
CA GLY A 161 17.26 -23.50 -8.99
C GLY A 161 16.10 -23.50 -10.00
N THR A 162 15.59 -22.32 -10.35
CA THR A 162 14.49 -22.17 -11.32
C THR A 162 14.77 -21.03 -12.30
N THR A 163 14.03 -20.99 -13.41
CA THR A 163 14.14 -19.93 -14.41
C THR A 163 13.38 -18.67 -13.97
N PRO A 164 13.84 -17.46 -14.36
CA PRO A 164 13.10 -16.23 -14.11
C PRO A 164 11.67 -16.29 -14.65
N ILE A 165 10.72 -16.01 -13.76
CA ILE A 165 9.30 -15.99 -14.10
C ILE A 165 9.01 -14.66 -14.79
N GLN A 166 8.36 -14.73 -15.96
CA GLN A 166 7.98 -13.55 -16.73
C GLN A 166 6.63 -13.02 -16.22
N TYR A 167 6.54 -11.71 -15.98
CA TYR A 167 5.31 -11.09 -15.46
C TYR A 167 4.09 -11.39 -16.34
N ASP A 168 4.26 -11.37 -17.66
CA ASP A 168 3.16 -11.63 -18.61
C ASP A 168 2.49 -13.00 -18.41
N LYS A 169 3.23 -14.00 -17.90
CA LYS A 169 2.68 -15.34 -17.64
C LYS A 169 1.77 -15.38 -16.41
N ILE A 170 2.09 -14.59 -15.39
CA ILE A 170 1.37 -14.58 -14.10
C ILE A 170 0.43 -13.38 -13.97
N ARG A 171 0.38 -12.51 -14.98
CA ARG A 171 -0.24 -11.19 -14.91
C ARG A 171 -1.66 -11.22 -14.39
N SER A 172 -2.49 -12.12 -14.92
CA SER A 172 -3.90 -12.23 -14.53
C SER A 172 -4.04 -12.58 -13.04
N ASP A 173 -3.32 -13.60 -12.58
CA ASP A 173 -3.40 -14.09 -11.20
C ASP A 173 -2.82 -13.07 -10.22
N TYR A 174 -1.68 -12.47 -10.59
CA TYR A 174 -1.04 -11.42 -9.80
C TYR A 174 -1.94 -10.18 -9.68
N GLU A 175 -2.46 -9.65 -10.79
CA GLU A 175 -3.30 -8.44 -10.77
C GLU A 175 -4.61 -8.68 -10.02
N THR A 176 -5.20 -9.88 -10.15
CA THR A 176 -6.40 -10.27 -9.40
C THR A 176 -6.12 -10.27 -7.89
N LEU A 177 -5.04 -10.93 -7.46
CA LEU A 177 -4.65 -10.99 -6.05
C LEU A 177 -4.30 -9.60 -5.49
N ALA A 178 -3.48 -8.84 -6.21
CA ALA A 178 -3.06 -7.51 -5.81
C ALA A 178 -4.24 -6.52 -5.73
N ALA A 179 -5.22 -6.64 -6.62
CA ALA A 179 -6.44 -5.85 -6.56
C ALA A 179 -7.31 -6.22 -5.34
N ASP A 180 -7.44 -7.51 -5.03
CA ASP A 180 -8.17 -7.95 -3.84
C ASP A 180 -7.50 -7.46 -2.55
N ILE A 181 -6.17 -7.58 -2.45
CA ILE A 181 -5.39 -7.05 -1.31
C ILE A 181 -5.68 -5.56 -1.12
N ARG A 182 -5.51 -4.75 -2.18
CA ARG A 182 -5.75 -3.30 -2.10
C ARG A 182 -7.20 -2.95 -1.74
N SER A 183 -8.16 -3.68 -2.29
CA SER A 183 -9.58 -3.54 -1.95
C SER A 183 -9.83 -3.78 -0.46
N ARG A 184 -9.24 -4.83 0.13
CA ARG A 184 -9.34 -5.12 1.56
C ARG A 184 -8.72 -4.04 2.43
N ILE A 185 -7.55 -3.52 2.04
CA ILE A 185 -6.84 -2.43 2.75
C ILE A 185 -7.73 -1.18 2.83
N VAL A 186 -8.25 -0.75 1.67
CA VAL A 186 -9.10 0.45 1.58
C VAL A 186 -10.41 0.25 2.32
N LYS A 187 -11.08 -0.91 2.16
CA LYS A 187 -12.31 -1.24 2.91
C LYS A 187 -12.09 -1.18 4.41
N HIS A 188 -10.96 -1.67 4.92
CA HIS A 188 -10.64 -1.58 6.33
C HIS A 188 -10.41 -0.14 6.79
N ALA A 189 -9.65 0.66 6.03
CA ALA A 189 -9.43 2.07 6.36
C ALA A 189 -10.75 2.86 6.41
N VAL A 190 -11.70 2.56 5.50
CA VAL A 190 -13.05 3.14 5.51
C VAL A 190 -13.80 2.79 6.81
N LYS A 191 -13.73 1.54 7.27
CA LYS A 191 -14.38 1.09 8.52
C LYS A 191 -13.83 1.83 9.74
N GLU A 192 -12.51 2.06 9.78
CA GLU A 192 -11.83 2.86 10.80
C GLU A 192 -12.12 4.37 10.73
N GLY A 193 -12.96 4.82 9.80
CA GLY A 193 -13.40 6.20 9.69
C GLY A 193 -12.45 7.13 8.93
N TRP A 194 -11.37 6.61 8.35
CA TRP A 194 -10.45 7.41 7.54
C TRP A 194 -11.13 7.93 6.26
N GLY A 195 -11.03 9.24 6.03
CA GLY A 195 -11.61 9.93 4.88
C GLY A 195 -13.07 10.39 5.04
N LYS A 196 -13.67 10.26 6.23
CA LYS A 196 -14.91 11.00 6.53
C LYS A 196 -14.55 12.48 6.61
N ARG A 197 -15.01 13.31 5.68
CA ARG A 197 -14.93 14.77 5.85
C ARG A 197 -15.62 15.08 7.18
N SER A 198 -14.89 15.74 8.08
CA SER A 198 -15.47 16.30 9.28
C SER A 198 -16.60 17.23 8.84
N SER A 199 -17.84 16.76 8.95
CA SER A 199 -19.00 17.64 8.98
C SER A 199 -18.76 18.51 10.20
N ASN A 200 -18.48 19.79 9.96
CA ASN A 200 -18.24 20.81 10.96
C ASN A 200 -19.39 20.85 11.98
N LYS A 201 -19.30 20.03 13.03
CA LYS A 201 -20.10 19.97 14.26
C LYS A 201 -19.48 18.92 15.16
N ASN A 202 -18.42 19.30 15.87
CA ASN A 202 -18.34 19.19 17.33
C ASN A 202 -16.95 19.57 17.83
N LYS A 203 -16.95 20.43 18.84
CA LYS A 203 -15.79 20.83 19.63
C LYS A 203 -15.09 19.58 20.17
N HIS A 204 -13.79 19.45 19.92
CA HIS A 204 -12.95 18.53 20.69
C HIS A 204 -12.76 19.09 22.10
N PRO A 205 -13.02 18.32 23.17
CA PRO A 205 -12.22 18.44 24.37
C PRO A 205 -10.91 17.68 24.13
N VAL A 206 -9.80 18.39 24.38
CA VAL A 206 -8.47 17.81 24.48
C VAL A 206 -8.44 16.97 25.74
N THR A 207 -8.20 15.67 25.61
CA THR A 207 -7.70 14.86 26.72
C THR A 207 -6.46 14.13 26.26
N ALA A 208 -5.32 14.57 26.79
CA ALA A 208 -4.06 13.86 26.70
C ALA A 208 -4.09 12.68 27.68
N THR A 209 -3.75 11.47 27.22
CA THR A 209 -3.13 10.45 28.06
C THR A 209 -2.47 9.33 27.25
N SER A 210 -1.20 9.11 27.60
CA SER A 210 -0.42 7.86 27.64
C SER A 210 -0.22 7.00 26.38
N THR A 211 1.02 7.06 25.90
CA THR A 211 1.83 6.04 25.26
C THR A 211 1.51 4.63 25.75
N GLU A 212 1.02 3.75 24.87
CA GLU A 212 1.26 2.31 24.92
C GLU A 212 1.29 1.78 23.48
N SER A 213 2.46 1.29 23.08
CA SER A 213 2.68 0.56 21.84
C SER A 213 1.91 -0.76 21.90
N ASN A 214 0.78 -0.84 21.21
CA ASN A 214 0.10 -2.12 21.02
C ASN A 214 -0.44 -2.21 19.60
N THR A 215 0.27 -2.96 18.77
CA THR A 215 -0.13 -3.32 17.41
C THR A 215 -1.33 -4.26 17.50
N LYS A 216 -2.54 -3.70 17.65
CA LYS A 216 -3.78 -4.49 17.61
C LYS A 216 -4.01 -5.00 16.19
N MET A 217 -3.98 -6.32 16.03
CA MET A 217 -4.43 -7.06 14.86
C MET A 217 -5.72 -7.79 15.23
N GLU A 218 -6.79 -7.59 14.47
CA GLU A 218 -8.12 -8.17 14.76
C GLU A 218 -8.59 -9.17 13.71
N GLN A 219 -9.31 -10.19 14.22
CA GLN A 219 -9.81 -11.39 13.58
C GLN A 219 -11.00 -11.13 12.64
N LEU A 220 -11.09 -11.91 11.55
CA LEU A 220 -12.35 -12.19 10.87
C LEU A 220 -12.41 -13.68 10.49
N SER A 221 -13.37 -14.39 11.09
CA SER A 221 -13.71 -15.78 10.76
C SER A 221 -14.45 -15.84 9.42
N LEU A 222 -14.08 -16.79 8.55
CA LEU A 222 -14.74 -17.06 7.27
C LEU A 222 -15.48 -18.40 7.23
N PHE A 223 -15.71 -19.04 8.37
CA PHE A 223 -16.55 -20.23 8.43
C PHE A 223 -17.73 -19.99 9.38
N SER A 224 -18.91 -19.90 8.78
CA SER A 224 -20.20 -20.29 9.35
C SER A 224 -20.74 -21.41 8.47
#